data_AF-A0A6P5F1C5-F1
#
_entry.id   AF-A0A6P5F1C5-F1
#
_cell.length_a   1.000
_cell.length_b   1.000
_cell.length_c   1.000
_cell.angle_alpha   90.00
_cell.angle_beta   90.00
_cell.angle_gamma   90.00
#
_symmetry.space_group_name_H-M   'P 1'
#
loop_
_entity.id
_entity.type
_entity.pdbx_description
1 polymer ?
#
loop_
_entity_poly.entity_id
_entity_poly.type
_entity_poly.pdbx_seq_one_letter_code
_entity_poly.pdbx_strand_id
1 'polypeptide(L)' 'MEAAALEDFRARAFCLLSIAGMSGFCQISIPLGMHNNLPVSVSLLAKQGADHFLLSIATELYAALKEQASMVWESDNSTA' A
#
# COMPACT_ATOMS: atom_id res chain seq x y z
N MET A 1 -6.95 23.73 12.74
CA MET A 1 -7.66 23.25 11.53
C MET A 1 -6.90 22.10 10.87
N GLU A 2 -5.58 22.24 10.68
CA GLU A 2 -4.71 21.18 10.12
C GLU A 2 -4.57 19.94 11.02
N ALA A 3 -4.51 20.12 12.34
CA ALA A 3 -4.45 19.01 13.29
C ALA A 3 -5.65 18.05 13.18
N ALA A 4 -6.87 18.58 13.04
CA ALA A 4 -8.09 17.78 12.92
C ALA A 4 -8.14 16.99 11.60
N ALA A 5 -7.69 17.58 10.49
CA ALA A 5 -7.62 16.89 9.20
C ALA A 5 -6.58 15.75 9.22
N LEU A 6 -5.44 15.96 9.88
CA LEU A 6 -4.44 14.92 10.08
C LEU A 6 -4.95 13.80 10.99
N GLU A 7 -5.71 14.13 12.02
CA GLU A 7 -6.33 13.16 12.91
C GLU A 7 -7.36 12.29 12.17
N ASP A 8 -8.21 12.87 11.33
CA ASP A 8 -9.16 12.14 10.50
C ASP A 8 -8.45 11.21 9.50
N PHE A 9 -7.41 11.72 8.82
CA PHE A 9 -6.57 10.91 7.94
C PHE A 9 -5.97 9.71 8.68
N ARG A 10 -5.40 9.95 9.87
CA ARG A 10 -4.82 8.89 10.70
C ARG A 10 -5.86 7.89 11.16
N ALA A 11 -7.03 8.33 11.61
CA ALA A 11 -8.11 7.44 12.02
C ALA A 11 -8.54 6.51 10.86
N ARG A 12 -8.71 7.06 9.66
CA ARG A 12 -9.05 6.30 8.45
C ARG A 12 -7.94 5.33 8.04
N ALA A 13 -6.69 5.77 8.07
CA ALA A 13 -5.55 4.89 7.79
C ALA A 13 -5.44 3.77 8.84
N PHE A 14 -5.66 4.09 10.12
CA PHE A 14 -5.61 3.14 11.21
C PHE A 14 -6.65 2.03 11.07
N CYS A 15 -7.85 2.34 10.56
CA CYS A 15 -8.85 1.31 10.24
C CYS A 15 -8.35 0.30 9.21
N LEU A 16 -7.56 0.71 8.22
CA LEU A 16 -6.98 -0.19 7.22
C LEU A 16 -5.86 -1.06 7.81
N LEU A 17 -5.00 -0.47 8.66
CA LEU A 17 -3.88 -1.17 9.29
C LEU A 17 -4.29 -2.08 10.46
N SER A 18 -5.38 -1.75 11.16
CA SER A 18 -5.83 -2.51 12.32
C SER A 18 -6.35 -3.90 11.98
N ILE A 19 -6.78 -4.13 10.73
CA ILE A 19 -7.34 -5.41 10.29
C ILE A 19 -6.31 -6.53 10.47
N ALA A 20 -5.06 -6.30 10.08
CA ALA A 20 -4.01 -7.32 10.21
C ALA A 20 -3.72 -7.64 11.68
N GLY A 21 -3.53 -6.62 12.50
CA GLY A 21 -3.22 -6.77 13.92
C GLY A 21 -4.36 -7.43 14.72
N MET A 22 -5.62 -7.03 14.47
CA MET A 22 -6.77 -7.59 15.18
C MET A 22 -7.13 -9.02 14.70
N SER A 23 -6.78 -9.37 13.46
CA SER A 23 -7.10 -10.68 12.88
C SER A 23 -5.98 -11.71 13.01
N GLY A 24 -4.79 -11.31 13.48
CA GLY A 24 -3.59 -12.15 13.51
C GLY A 24 -3.06 -12.50 12.11
N PHE A 25 -3.42 -11.71 11.09
CA PHE A 25 -2.97 -11.89 9.72
C PHE A 25 -1.54 -11.38 9.57
N CYS A 26 -0.78 -11.99 8.66
CA CYS A 26 0.47 -11.42 8.23
C CYS A 26 0.20 -10.33 7.18
N GLN A 27 0.97 -9.25 7.24
CA GLN A 27 0.87 -8.12 6.32
C GLN A 27 2.26 -7.73 5.83
N ILE A 28 2.37 -7.43 4.54
CA ILE A 28 3.56 -6.83 3.91
C ILE A 28 3.15 -5.58 3.14
N SER A 29 3.96 -4.53 3.22
CA SER A 29 3.78 -3.31 2.44
C SER A 29 4.86 -3.21 1.37
N ILE A 30 4.45 -3.15 0.11
CA ILE A 30 5.32 -3.11 -1.07
C ILE A 30 5.36 -1.67 -1.60
N PRO A 31 6.55 -1.02 -1.64
CA PRO A 31 6.67 0.35 -2.12
C PRO A 31 6.56 0.39 -3.65
N LEU A 32 5.66 1.23 -4.18
CA LEU A 32 5.50 1.41 -5.63
C LEU A 32 6.34 2.57 -6.16
N GLY A 33 6.62 3.58 -5.32
CA GLY A 33 7.47 4.71 -5.67
C GLY A 33 6.91 6.04 -5.13
N MET A 34 7.31 7.13 -5.77
CA MET A 34 6.84 8.48 -5.46
C MET A 34 5.88 8.96 -6.55
N HIS A 35 4.70 9.41 -6.15
CA HIS A 35 3.75 10.07 -7.05
C HIS A 35 3.45 11.47 -6.50
N ASN A 36 3.65 12.52 -7.30
CA ASN A 36 3.49 13.92 -6.85
C ASN A 36 4.25 14.25 -5.55
N ASN A 37 5.49 13.74 -5.44
CA ASN A 37 6.35 13.87 -4.26
C ASN A 37 5.80 13.23 -2.97
N LEU A 38 4.83 12.31 -3.09
CA LEU A 38 4.27 11.54 -1.99
C LEU A 38 4.59 10.03 -2.17
N PRO A 39 5.01 9.33 -1.10
CA PRO A 39 5.29 7.90 -1.19
C PRO A 39 3.99 7.10 -1.32
N VAL A 40 3.96 6.18 -2.29
CA VAL A 40 2.83 5.28 -2.53
C VAL A 40 3.27 3.83 -2.37
N SER A 41 2.46 3.06 -1.66
CA SER A 41 2.69 1.64 -1.40
C SER A 41 1.37 0.87 -1.39
N VAL A 42 1.43 -0.43 -1.70
CA VAL A 42 0.31 -1.35 -1.56
C VAL A 42 0.60 -2.32 -0.42
N SER A 43 -0.38 -2.54 0.46
CA SER A 43 -0.27 -3.55 1.51
C SER A 43 -1.05 -4.81 1.13
N LEU A 44 -0.39 -5.96 1.24
CA LEU A 44 -0.98 -7.27 1.03
C LEU A 44 -1.13 -7.97 2.37
N LEU A 45 -2.26 -8.65 2.57
CA LEU A 45 -2.56 -9.42 3.76
C LEU A 45 -2.77 -10.90 3.38
N ALA A 46 -2.35 -11.81 4.25
CA ALA A 46 -2.67 -13.22 4.15
C ALA A 46 -3.08 -13.79 5.51
N LYS A 47 -3.72 -14.96 5.49
CA LYS A 47 -4.13 -15.63 6.72
C LYS A 47 -2.94 -15.89 7.64
N GLN A 48 -3.20 -16.05 8.93
CA GLN A 48 -2.20 -16.42 9.91
C GLN A 48 -1.36 -17.65 9.47
N GLY A 49 -0.03 -17.52 9.57
CA GLY A 49 0.95 -18.57 9.24
C GLY A 49 1.22 -18.75 7.74
N ALA A 50 0.71 -17.87 6.87
CA ALA A 50 0.92 -17.92 5.42
C ALA A 50 2.05 -16.99 4.95
N ASP A 51 3.04 -16.68 5.79
CA ASP A 51 4.09 -15.70 5.52
C ASP A 51 4.90 -16.02 4.25
N HIS A 52 5.30 -17.29 4.06
CA HIS A 52 6.02 -17.72 2.85
C HIS A 52 5.17 -17.56 1.58
N PHE A 53 3.86 -17.86 1.68
CA PHE A 53 2.94 -17.65 0.57
C PHE A 53 2.80 -16.15 0.25
N LEU A 54 2.62 -15.32 1.28
CA LEU A 54 2.52 -13.87 1.14
C LEU A 54 3.78 -13.26 0.50
N LEU A 55 4.96 -13.75 0.88
CA LEU A 55 6.24 -13.34 0.30
C LEU A 55 6.39 -13.76 -1.16
N SER A 56 5.98 -14.99 -1.52
CA SER A 56 6.01 -15.45 -2.92
C SER A 56 5.16 -14.56 -3.80
N ILE A 57 3.90 -14.34 -3.39
CA ILE A 57 2.95 -13.49 -4.11
C ILE A 57 3.45 -12.04 -4.19
N ALA A 58 3.96 -11.48 -3.09
CA ALA A 58 4.53 -10.14 -3.08
C ALA A 58 5.68 -9.99 -4.08
N THR A 59 6.56 -11.00 -4.16
CA THR A 59 7.70 -11.01 -5.08
C THR A 59 7.25 -11.12 -6.54
N GLU A 60 6.31 -12.03 -6.82
CA GLU A 60 5.76 -12.25 -8.16
C GLU A 60 5.01 -11.01 -8.68
N LEU A 61 4.21 -10.38 -7.83
CA LEU A 61 3.41 -9.22 -8.22
C LEU A 61 4.22 -7.93 -8.29
N TYR A 62 5.38 -7.84 -7.63
CA TYR A 62 6.09 -6.57 -7.47
C TYR A 62 6.41 -5.89 -8.80
N ALA A 63 6.95 -6.66 -9.76
CA ALA A 63 7.32 -6.11 -11.07
C ALA A 63 6.10 -5.55 -11.82
N ALA A 64 5.02 -6.33 -11.88
CA ALA A 64 3.79 -5.93 -12.56
C ALA A 64 3.15 -4.71 -11.90
N LEU A 65 3.04 -4.70 -10.56
CA LEU A 65 2.46 -3.56 -9.82
C LEU A 65 3.27 -2.28 -10.03
N LYS A 66 4.61 -2.38 -10.05
CA LYS A 66 5.49 -1.24 -10.27
C LYS A 66 5.38 -0.68 -11.69
N GLU A 67 5.30 -1.55 -12.69
CA GLU A 67 5.09 -1.17 -14.08
C GLU A 67 3.75 -0.46 -14.28
N GLN A 68 2.66 -1.05 -13.77
CA GLN A 68 1.32 -0.45 -13.84
C GLN A 68 1.27 0.91 -13.13
N ALA A 69 1.87 1.03 -11.94
CA ALA A 69 1.95 2.30 -11.22
C ALA A 69 2.68 3.36 -12.05
N SER A 70 3.80 3.00 -12.67
CA SER A 70 4.59 3.92 -13.50
C SER A 70 3.79 4.41 -14.71
N MET A 71 3.11 3.51 -15.43
CA MET A 71 2.28 3.87 -16.59
C MET A 71 1.13 4.83 -16.23
N VAL A 72 0.44 4.56 -15.12
CA VAL A 72 -0.66 5.42 -14.64
C VAL A 72 -0.12 6.81 -14.27
N TRP A 73 0.98 6.87 -13.53
CA TRP A 73 1.56 8.15 -13.09
C TRP A 73 2.17 8.96 -14.25
N GLU A 74 2.74 8.31 -15.26
CA GLU A 74 3.21 8.98 -16.49
C GLU A 74 2.04 9.61 -17.28
N SER A 75 0.89 8.93 -17.32
CA SER A 75 -0.31 9.47 -17.99
C SER A 75 -0.93 10.66 -17.25
N ASP A 76 -0.94 10.64 -15.91
CA ASP A 76 -1.39 11.77 -15.09
C ASP A 76 -0.50 13.01 -15.31
N ASN A 77 0.80 12.81 -15.48
CA ASN A 77 1.76 13.89 -15.69
C ASN A 77 1.74 14.46 -17.13
N SER A 78 1.17 13.73 -18.10
CA SER A 78 0.98 14.21 -19.48
C SER A 78 -0.31 15.01 -19.68
N THR A 79 -1.19 15.02 -18.68
CA THR A 79 -2.49 15.74 -18.71
C THR A 79 -2.44 17.05 -17.90
N ALA A 80 -1.29 17.37 -17.30
CA ALA A 80 -1.02 18.56 -16.51
C ALA A 80 -0.26 19.65 -17.30
#